data_AF-A0A3D2X292-F1
#
_entry.id   AF-A0A3D2X292-F1
#
_cell.length_a   1.000
_cell.length_b   1.000
_cell.length_c   1.000
_cell.angle_alpha   90.00
_cell.angle_beta   90.00
_cell.angle_gamma   90.00
#
_symmetry.space_group_name_H-M   'P 1'
#
loop_
_entity.id
_entity.type
_entity.pdbx_description
1 polymer ?
#
loop_
_entity_poly.entity_id
_entity_poly.type
_entity_poly.pdbx_seq_one_letter_code
_entity_poly.pdbx_strand_id
1 'polypeptide(L)'
;RVYRKEICPFEVVENFEKEGFQKYDAAYLLPFLEGLAQCYINASVRLSNSMVGEVVMINKSKLSRPVVKVDNHFIDLSKQKELKIASIL
;
A
#
# COMPACT_ATOMS: atom_id res chain seq x y z
N ARG A 1 17.64 -5.34 -17.34
CA ARG A 1 18.01 -4.77 -16.02
C ARG A 1 17.62 -5.80 -14.97
N VAL A 2 18.61 -6.44 -14.36
CA VAL A 2 18.51 -7.55 -13.40
C VAL A 2 18.72 -6.96 -11.99
N TYR A 3 18.08 -7.53 -10.95
CA TYR A 3 18.17 -7.15 -9.52
C TYR A 3 17.26 -6.03 -8.98
N ARG A 4 15.96 -6.06 -9.26
CA ARG A 4 15.01 -5.62 -8.23
C ARG A 4 14.25 -6.86 -7.78
N LYS A 5 14.52 -7.34 -6.55
CA LYS A 5 13.45 -8.03 -5.82
C LYS A 5 12.25 -7.08 -5.92
N GLU A 6 11.09 -7.58 -6.33
CA GLU A 6 9.91 -6.76 -6.56
C GLU A 6 9.53 -6.11 -5.23
N ILE A 7 10.06 -4.91 -4.99
CA ILE A 7 9.68 -4.14 -3.80
C ILE A 7 8.26 -3.68 -4.09
N CYS A 8 7.33 -4.15 -3.26
CA CYS A 8 5.94 -3.76 -3.37
C CYS A 8 5.84 -2.24 -3.19
N PRO A 9 5.14 -1.51 -4.09
CA PRO A 9 4.96 -0.06 -3.96
C PRO A 9 4.41 0.34 -2.58
N PHE A 10 3.52 -0.46 -2.00
CA PHE A 10 2.98 -0.23 -0.65
C PHE A 10 4.04 -0.37 0.45
N GLU A 11 5.06 -1.22 0.27
CA GLU A 11 6.20 -1.33 1.19
C GLU A 11 7.10 -0.10 1.12
N VAL A 12 7.29 0.47 -0.08
CA VAL A 12 7.98 1.75 -0.26
C VAL A 12 7.25 2.85 0.49
N VAL A 13 5.93 2.95 0.28
CA VAL A 13 5.07 3.93 0.98
C VAL A 13 5.15 3.75 2.50
N GLU A 14 5.13 2.51 3.00
CA GLU A 14 5.24 2.23 4.44
C GLU A 14 6.58 2.71 5.02
N ASN A 15 7.68 2.49 4.30
CA ASN A 15 9.00 2.97 4.73
C ASN A 15 9.06 4.50 4.74
N PHE A 16 8.44 5.16 3.77
CA PHE A 16 8.32 6.62 3.78
C PHE A 16 7.42 7.15 4.91
N GLU A 17 6.34 6.46 5.26
CA GLU A 17 5.52 6.85 6.42
C GLU A 17 6.28 6.74 7.74
N LYS A 18 7.20 5.76 7.86
CA LYS A 18 8.01 5.53 9.08
C LYS A 18 9.25 6.43 9.16
N GLU A 19 9.95 6.65 8.06
CA GLU A 19 11.25 7.34 8.03
C GLU A 19 11.24 8.69 7.30
N GLY A 20 10.21 8.95 6.49
CA GLY A 20 10.23 10.00 5.48
C GLY A 20 10.05 11.42 6.00
N PHE A 21 9.30 11.60 7.11
CA PHE A 21 9.04 12.92 7.70
C PHE A 21 10.31 13.66 8.17
N GLN A 22 11.40 12.93 8.41
CA GLN A 22 12.65 13.51 8.91
C GLN A 22 13.71 13.72 7.82
N LYS A 23 13.55 13.06 6.66
CA LYS A 23 14.56 13.04 5.58
C LYS A 23 14.12 13.75 4.29
N TYR A 24 12.82 14.00 4.10
CA TYR A 24 12.29 14.55 2.85
C TYR A 24 11.32 15.70 3.10
N ASP A 25 11.18 16.57 2.09
CA ASP A 25 10.12 17.58 2.10
C ASP A 25 8.77 16.89 1.81
N ALA A 26 8.02 16.67 2.88
CA ALA A 26 6.72 16.03 2.85
C ALA A 26 5.73 16.76 1.92
N ALA A 27 5.91 18.07 1.66
CA ALA A 27 5.03 18.86 0.80
C ALA A 27 5.02 18.36 -0.65
N TYR A 28 6.13 17.82 -1.14
CA TYR A 28 6.25 17.29 -2.50
C TYR A 28 6.09 15.77 -2.56
N LEU A 29 6.54 15.08 -1.52
CA LEU A 29 6.51 13.62 -1.48
C LEU A 29 5.10 13.07 -1.25
N LEU A 30 4.31 13.67 -0.34
CA LEU A 30 2.98 13.17 0.00
C LEU A 30 2.01 13.16 -1.20
N PRO A 31 1.89 14.23 -2.02
CA PRO A 31 1.04 14.20 -3.20
C PRO A 31 1.47 13.14 -4.23
N PHE A 32 2.78 12.92 -4.37
CA PHE A 32 3.31 11.88 -5.26
C PHE A 32 2.94 10.48 -4.77
N LEU A 33 3.11 10.19 -3.48
CA LEU A 33 2.73 8.90 -2.89
C LEU A 33 1.21 8.69 -2.92
N GLU A 34 0.42 9.73 -2.71
CA GLU A 34 -1.04 9.65 -2.80
C GLU A 34 -1.47 9.31 -4.23
N GLY A 35 -0.94 10.01 -5.24
CA GLY A 35 -1.22 9.72 -6.64
C GLY A 35 -0.79 8.30 -7.05
N LEU A 36 0.39 7.86 -6.60
CA LEU A 36 0.89 6.52 -6.86
C LEU A 36 -0.01 5.45 -6.21
N ALA A 37 -0.44 5.65 -4.97
CA ALA A 37 -1.35 4.73 -4.29
C ALA A 37 -2.71 4.66 -5.00
N GLN A 38 -3.22 5.79 -5.50
CA GLN A 38 -4.48 5.84 -6.24
C GLN A 38 -4.44 5.04 -7.55
N CYS A 39 -3.29 4.96 -8.23
CA CYS A 39 -3.13 4.12 -9.43
C CYS A 39 -3.38 2.63 -9.18
N TYR A 40 -3.35 2.18 -7.91
CA TYR A 40 -3.59 0.79 -7.53
C TYR A 40 -5.01 0.52 -7.05
N ILE A 41 -5.94 1.49 -7.16
CA ILE A 41 -7.37 1.20 -6.97
C ILE A 41 -7.82 0.21 -8.05
N ASN A 42 -8.60 -0.79 -7.66
CA ASN A 42 -9.01 -1.97 -8.43
C ASN A 42 -7.86 -2.92 -8.81
N ALA A 43 -6.64 -2.71 -8.30
CA ALA A 43 -5.56 -3.66 -8.50
C ALA A 43 -5.81 -4.93 -7.66
N SER A 44 -5.56 -6.08 -8.28
CA SER A 44 -5.53 -7.36 -7.57
C SER A 44 -4.22 -7.47 -6.79
N VAL A 45 -4.32 -7.82 -5.51
CA VAL A 45 -3.19 -7.87 -4.59
C VAL A 45 -3.23 -9.14 -3.76
N ARG A 46 -2.05 -9.64 -3.39
CA ARG A 46 -1.89 -10.70 -2.40
C ARG A 46 -1.51 -10.10 -1.05
N LEU A 47 -2.23 -10.47 -0.02
CA LEU A 47 -1.94 -10.11 1.37
C LEU A 47 -0.87 -11.04 1.97
N SER A 48 -0.24 -10.62 3.07
CA SER A 48 0.78 -11.39 3.81
C SER A 48 0.30 -12.76 4.31
N ASN A 49 -1.00 -12.94 4.48
CA ASN A 49 -1.62 -14.22 4.85
C ASN A 49 -2.00 -15.09 3.63
N SER A 50 -1.48 -14.77 2.44
CA SER A 50 -1.76 -15.44 1.17
C SER A 50 -3.17 -15.26 0.60
N MET A 51 -4.05 -14.50 1.26
CA MET A 51 -5.34 -14.12 0.69
C MET A 51 -5.15 -13.19 -0.51
N VAL A 52 -5.99 -13.35 -1.53
CA VAL A 52 -6.01 -12.48 -2.71
C VAL A 52 -7.26 -11.62 -2.64
N GLY A 53 -7.10 -10.33 -2.91
CA GLY A 53 -8.21 -9.39 -2.93
C GLY A 53 -7.94 -8.23 -3.86
N GLU A 54 -8.88 -7.30 -3.88
CA GLU A 54 -8.85 -6.12 -4.74
C GLU A 54 -8.78 -4.86 -3.87
N VAL A 55 -7.90 -3.94 -4.21
CA VAL A 55 -7.83 -2.64 -3.52
C VAL A 55 -9.05 -1.81 -3.91
N VAL A 56 -9.93 -1.52 -2.96
CA VAL A 56 -11.18 -0.75 -3.24
C VAL A 56 -11.11 0.69 -2.79
N MET A 57 -10.22 1.03 -1.85
CA MET A 57 -10.09 2.40 -1.35
C MET A 57 -8.71 2.64 -0.75
N ILE A 58 -8.12 3.79 -1.05
CA ILE A 58 -6.88 4.26 -0.42
C ILE A 58 -7.21 5.11 0.81
N ASN A 59 -6.56 4.81 1.94
CA ASN A 59 -6.70 5.59 3.17
C ASN A 59 -5.71 6.77 3.13
N LYS A 60 -6.21 8.01 3.09
CA LYS A 60 -5.36 9.22 3.05
C LYS A 60 -4.46 9.40 4.28
N SER A 61 -4.86 8.86 5.43
CA SER A 61 -4.05 8.91 6.64
C SER A 61 -2.98 7.81 6.67
N LYS A 62 -3.15 6.73 5.90
CA LYS A 62 -2.23 5.59 5.78
C LYS A 62 -2.24 5.03 4.36
N LEU A 63 -1.46 5.64 3.48
CA LEU A 63 -1.39 5.30 2.06
C LEU A 63 -0.86 3.87 1.85
N SER A 64 -0.02 3.38 2.76
CA SER A 64 0.51 2.00 2.72
C SER A 64 -0.53 0.92 3.08
N ARG A 65 -1.66 1.32 3.67
CA ARG A 65 -2.66 0.41 4.25
C ARG A 65 -4.07 0.72 3.71
N PRO A 66 -4.33 0.37 2.44
CA PRO A 66 -5.63 0.57 1.83
C PRO A 66 -6.68 -0.41 2.37
N VAL A 67 -7.94 -0.19 1.99
CA VAL A 67 -9.01 -1.17 2.18
C VAL A 67 -9.00 -2.13 1.00
N VAL A 68 -8.92 -3.42 1.31
CA VAL A 68 -8.90 -4.51 0.34
C VAL A 68 -10.18 -5.32 0.48
N LYS A 69 -10.87 -5.56 -0.62
CA LYS A 69 -11.99 -6.50 -0.68
C LYS A 69 -11.44 -7.89 -0.96
N VAL A 70 -11.68 -8.83 -0.04
CA VAL A 70 -11.39 -10.25 -0.25
C VAL A 70 -12.73 -10.99 -0.26
N ASP A 71 -13.02 -11.68 -1.36
CA ASP A 71 -14.31 -12.31 -1.61
C ASP A 71 -15.48 -11.32 -1.40
N ASN A 72 -16.24 -11.51 -0.32
CA ASN A 72 -17.39 -10.69 0.05
C ASN A 72 -17.15 -9.81 1.30
N HIS A 73 -15.90 -9.69 1.76
CA HIS A 73 -15.53 -8.95 2.97
C HIS A 73 -14.59 -7.80 2.64
N PHE A 74 -14.76 -6.69 3.36
CA PHE A 74 -13.87 -5.53 3.29
C PHE A 74 -12.90 -5.55 4.47
N ILE A 75 -11.61 -5.58 4.16
CA ILE A 75 -10.53 -5.61 5.14
C ILE A 75 -9.83 -4.26 5.12
N ASP A 76 -10.00 -3.50 6.19
CA ASP A 76 -9.27 -2.26 6.42
C ASP A 76 -7.88 -2.57 7.03
N LEU A 77 -6.85 -2.53 6.19
CA LEU A 77 -5.47 -2.81 6.60
C LEU A 77 -4.92 -1.79 7.60
N SER A 78 -5.56 -0.62 7.75
CA SER A 78 -5.15 0.39 8.74
C SER A 78 -5.49 -0.05 10.17
N LYS A 79 -6.52 -0.89 10.33
CA LYS A 79 -6.97 -1.48 11.60
C LYS A 79 -6.26 -2.81 11.90
N GLN A 80 -5.88 -3.55 10.85
CA GLN A 80 -5.20 -4.86 10.98
C GLN A 80 -3.70 -4.73 10.73
N LYS A 81 -2.93 -4.43 11.79
CA LYS A 81 -1.48 -4.22 11.71
C LYS A 81 -0.69 -5.44 11.21
N GLU A 82 -1.19 -6.65 11.54
CA GLU A 82 -0.64 -7.96 11.15
C GLU A 82 -0.66 -8.19 9.63
N LEU A 83 -1.65 -7.60 8.94
CA LEU A 83 -1.81 -7.77 7.49
C LEU A 83 -1.15 -6.62 6.73
N LYS A 84 -0.52 -6.98 5.62
CA LYS A 84 0.09 -6.06 4.65
C LYS A 84 -0.08 -6.59 3.23
N ILE A 85 0.04 -5.71 2.24
CA ILE A 85 0.11 -6.13 0.84
C ILE A 85 1.50 -6.72 0.60
N ALA A 86 1.54 -8.01 0.26
CA ALA A 86 2.76 -8.74 -0.04
C ALA A 86 3.20 -8.55 -1.49
N SER A 87 2.25 -8.58 -2.43
CA SER A 87 2.53 -8.35 -3.85
C SER A 87 1.30 -7.83 -4.59
N ILE A 88 1.54 -7.16 -5.71
CA ILE A 88 0.53 -6.81 -6.71
C ILE A 88 0.52 -7.92 -7.76
N LEU A 89 -0.64 -8.29 -8.28
CA LEU A 89 -0.84 -9.35 -9.27
C LEU A 89 -0.98 -8.81 -10.69
#